data_AF-A0A550CIV0-F1
#
_entry.id   AF-A0A550CIV0-F1
#
_cell.length_a   1.000
_cell.length_b   1.000
_cell.length_c   1.000
_cell.angle_alpha   90.00
_cell.angle_beta   90.00
_cell.angle_gamma   90.00
#
_symmetry.space_group_name_H-M   'P 1'
#
loop_
_entity.id
_entity.type
_entity.pdbx_description
1 polymer ?
#
loop_
_entity_poly.entity_id
_entity_poly.type
_entity_poly.pdbx_seq_one_letter_code
_entity_poly.pdbx_strand_id
1 'polypeptide(L)'
;MSPRRKSLDSSDSSDSDSDSSHKIWKKEKKDKHGDKHKHKEDKHKDKHGPPQFPSNAPMTSPPPPNYTPNPPSSGYRLPLATTQAFPANAQQLGPPPCTDLDGSPIYIGSALFDNSVHPCKIGPHLQTYAAVAYAGAELLHSGRFDLLPFLPEQMEWVHTSGGRIPQGRRPVEGGYEESGAKLYHAIATIDGLRVPGKTGEHLGAANVSFGGAEHVVRDGYEVLCWR
;
A
#
# COMPACT_ATOMS: atom_id res chain seq x y z
N MET A 1 2.92 40.61 50.76
CA MET A 1 3.68 41.57 49.93
C MET A 1 3.50 41.16 48.47
N SER A 2 2.63 41.85 47.74
CA SER A 2 2.57 41.77 46.27
C SER A 2 3.69 42.62 45.65
N PRO A 3 4.07 42.35 44.40
CA PRO A 3 3.72 43.36 43.39
C PRO A 3 3.34 42.82 41.99
N ARG A 4 2.33 43.51 41.45
CA ARG A 4 2.16 44.06 40.10
C ARG A 4 2.27 43.19 38.84
N ARG A 5 1.08 43.06 38.24
CA ARG A 5 0.76 42.97 36.80
C ARG A 5 1.57 43.92 35.91
N LYS A 6 1.88 43.46 34.69
CA LYS A 6 1.91 44.29 33.48
C LYS A 6 1.19 43.55 32.35
N SER A 7 0.06 44.12 31.95
CA SER A 7 -0.58 43.98 30.65
C SER A 7 0.16 44.85 29.64
N LEU A 8 0.25 44.42 28.38
CA LEU A 8 0.24 45.28 27.20
C LEU A 8 -0.36 44.49 26.03
N ASP A 9 -1.10 45.25 25.25
CA ASP A 9 -2.20 44.93 24.34
C ASP A 9 -1.72 45.13 22.89
N SER A 10 -2.58 44.69 21.95
CA SER A 10 -2.85 45.27 20.62
C SER A 10 -1.78 45.06 19.54
N SER A 11 -2.01 44.27 18.49
CA SER A 11 -2.99 44.38 17.37
C SER A 11 -2.20 44.74 16.11
N ASP A 12 -2.31 43.98 15.02
CA ASP A 12 -3.12 44.42 13.88
C ASP A 12 -3.22 43.34 12.80
N SER A 13 -4.27 43.49 12.03
CA SER A 13 -4.84 42.59 11.03
C SER A 13 -4.59 43.16 9.63
N SER A 14 -4.49 42.29 8.62
CA SER A 14 -4.95 42.52 7.22
C SER A 14 -4.36 41.42 6.35
N ASP A 15 -5.13 40.44 5.87
CA ASP A 15 -6.09 40.47 4.74
C ASP A 15 -5.44 40.30 3.36
N SER A 16 -5.95 39.25 2.69
CA SER A 16 -6.16 39.04 1.25
C SER A 16 -5.03 39.25 0.25
N ASP A 17 -4.75 38.22 -0.56
CA ASP A 17 -5.27 38.24 -1.93
C ASP A 17 -5.32 36.86 -2.60
N SER A 18 -6.36 36.70 -3.39
CA SER A 18 -6.71 35.53 -4.18
C SER A 18 -6.10 35.68 -5.57
N ASP A 19 -5.58 34.61 -6.18
CA ASP A 19 -5.56 34.53 -7.64
C ASP A 19 -5.88 33.12 -8.12
N SER A 20 -6.84 33.10 -9.03
CA SER A 20 -7.51 31.96 -9.61
C SER A 20 -7.09 31.93 -11.08
N SER A 21 -6.42 30.86 -11.50
CA SER A 21 -6.01 30.71 -12.90
C SER A 21 -6.40 29.34 -13.44
N HIS A 22 -7.61 29.30 -13.98
CA HIS A 22 -8.10 28.28 -14.90
C HIS A 22 -7.18 28.18 -16.13
N LYS A 23 -6.68 26.98 -16.43
CA LYS A 23 -6.18 26.64 -17.78
C LYS A 23 -7.03 25.55 -18.41
N ILE A 24 -7.91 26.02 -19.27
CA ILE A 24 -8.68 25.29 -20.28
C ILE A 24 -7.69 24.73 -21.31
N TRP A 25 -7.69 23.42 -21.57
CA TRP A 25 -7.08 22.86 -22.77
C TRP A 25 -8.11 22.55 -23.84
N LYS A 26 -7.94 23.24 -24.98
CA LYS A 26 -8.71 23.12 -26.20
C LYS A 26 -8.36 21.83 -26.95
N LYS A 27 -9.43 21.23 -27.47
CA LYS A 27 -9.48 20.12 -28.42
C LYS A 27 -9.22 20.67 -29.83
N GLU A 28 -8.26 20.11 -30.56
CA GLU A 28 -8.14 20.32 -32.00
C GLU A 28 -8.25 18.99 -32.76
N LYS A 29 -9.25 18.94 -33.65
CA LYS A 29 -9.40 17.93 -34.70
C LYS A 29 -8.53 18.34 -35.88
N LYS A 30 -7.91 17.38 -36.55
CA LYS A 30 -7.39 17.56 -37.91
C LYS A 30 -7.83 16.41 -38.79
N ASP A 31 -8.74 16.75 -39.70
CA ASP A 31 -9.19 15.92 -40.82
C ASP A 31 -8.05 15.69 -41.82
N LYS A 32 -7.96 14.48 -42.38
CA LYS A 32 -7.36 14.28 -43.70
C LYS A 32 -8.17 13.27 -44.51
N HIS A 33 -8.55 13.75 -45.69
CA HIS A 33 -9.27 13.13 -46.77
C HIS A 33 -8.49 11.99 -47.44
N GLY A 34 -9.20 10.91 -47.74
CA GLY A 34 -9.24 10.18 -49.02
C GLY A 34 -7.96 9.73 -49.71
N ASP A 35 -7.88 8.42 -49.95
CA ASP A 35 -7.63 7.97 -51.32
C ASP A 35 -8.35 6.64 -51.63
N LYS A 36 -8.94 6.58 -52.82
CA LYS A 36 -9.73 5.47 -53.36
C LYS A 36 -8.85 4.69 -54.33
N HIS A 37 -8.65 3.40 -54.09
CA HIS A 37 -8.17 2.50 -55.14
C HIS A 37 -9.19 1.38 -55.42
N LYS A 38 -9.71 1.44 -56.65
CA LYS A 38 -10.52 0.44 -57.33
C LYS A 38 -9.76 -0.87 -57.44
N HIS A 39 -10.42 -2.00 -57.24
CA HIS A 39 -10.06 -3.25 -57.91
C HIS A 39 -11.30 -3.88 -58.54
N LYS A 40 -11.12 -4.25 -59.80
CA LYS A 40 -12.12 -4.81 -60.72
C LYS A 40 -12.52 -6.21 -60.32
N GLU A 41 -13.79 -6.49 -60.52
CA GLU A 41 -14.44 -7.79 -60.41
C GLU A 41 -14.31 -8.50 -61.77
N ASP A 42 -13.52 -9.57 -61.83
CA ASP A 42 -13.50 -10.49 -62.97
C ASP A 42 -14.06 -11.85 -62.53
N LYS A 43 -15.22 -12.19 -63.10
CA LYS A 43 -15.89 -13.48 -62.95
C LYS A 43 -15.21 -14.52 -63.83
N HIS A 44 -14.74 -15.61 -63.23
CA HIS A 44 -14.52 -16.87 -63.94
C HIS A 44 -15.32 -17.98 -63.22
N LYS A 45 -16.24 -18.60 -63.96
CA LYS A 45 -17.00 -19.79 -63.55
C LYS A 45 -16.15 -21.00 -63.92
N ASP A 46 -15.84 -21.86 -62.95
CA ASP A 46 -15.54 -23.26 -63.23
C ASP A 46 -16.02 -24.18 -62.10
N LYS A 47 -16.56 -25.31 -62.53
CA LYS A 47 -17.34 -26.30 -61.78
C LYS A 47 -16.41 -27.32 -61.13
N HIS A 48 -16.31 -27.37 -59.81
CA HIS A 48 -15.80 -28.55 -59.10
C HIS A 48 -16.53 -28.73 -57.75
N GLY A 49 -16.93 -29.96 -57.45
CA GLY A 49 -17.61 -30.34 -56.20
C GLY A 49 -16.77 -30.04 -54.95
N PRO A 50 -17.38 -30.07 -53.76
CA PRO A 50 -16.72 -29.65 -52.54
C PRO A 50 -15.46 -30.50 -52.27
N PRO A 51 -14.30 -29.87 -52.00
CA PRO A 51 -13.11 -30.61 -51.60
C PRO A 51 -13.35 -31.28 -50.24
N GLN A 52 -13.14 -32.59 -50.18
CA GLN A 52 -13.11 -33.33 -48.92
C GLN A 52 -11.86 -32.93 -48.13
N PHE A 53 -12.06 -32.33 -46.95
CA PHE A 53 -10.98 -32.06 -46.01
C PHE A 53 -10.51 -33.38 -45.38
N PRO A 54 -9.19 -33.66 -45.31
CA PRO A 54 -8.70 -34.81 -44.56
C PRO A 54 -9.02 -34.67 -43.07
N SER A 55 -9.47 -35.78 -42.50
CA SER A 55 -9.88 -35.98 -41.10
C SER A 55 -8.94 -35.33 -40.08
N ASN A 56 -9.51 -34.58 -39.13
CA ASN A 56 -8.86 -34.05 -37.93
C ASN A 56 -7.98 -35.11 -37.23
N ALA A 57 -6.68 -34.88 -37.21
CA ALA A 57 -5.81 -35.41 -36.15
C ALA A 57 -5.85 -34.39 -34.99
N PRO A 58 -6.13 -34.81 -33.73
CA PRO A 58 -6.07 -33.88 -32.61
C PRO A 58 -4.61 -33.53 -32.34
N MET A 59 -4.18 -32.34 -32.78
CA MET A 59 -2.97 -31.71 -32.27
C MET A 59 -3.24 -31.26 -30.84
N THR A 60 -2.85 -32.05 -29.85
CA THR A 60 -2.83 -31.60 -28.47
C THR A 60 -1.66 -30.64 -28.30
N SER A 61 -1.92 -29.34 -28.42
CA SER A 61 -0.98 -28.32 -27.95
C SER A 61 -0.66 -28.59 -26.47
N PRO A 62 0.61 -28.49 -26.04
CA PRO A 62 0.94 -28.64 -24.62
C PRO A 62 0.15 -27.59 -23.81
N PRO A 63 -0.30 -27.95 -22.59
CA PRO A 63 -0.96 -26.97 -21.74
C PRO A 63 -0.05 -25.77 -21.55
N PRO A 64 -0.59 -24.53 -21.52
CA PRO A 64 0.21 -23.37 -21.18
C PRO A 64 0.89 -23.61 -19.83
N PRO A 65 2.13 -23.10 -19.63
CA PRO A 65 2.79 -23.22 -18.34
C PRO A 65 1.87 -22.66 -17.25
N ASN A 66 1.87 -23.32 -16.09
CA ASN A 66 1.15 -22.82 -14.91
C ASN A 66 1.72 -21.44 -14.55
N TYR A 67 1.07 -20.38 -15.00
CA TYR A 67 1.33 -19.03 -14.53
C TYR A 67 0.70 -18.91 -13.15
N THR A 68 1.50 -19.12 -12.10
CA THR A 68 1.16 -18.55 -10.80
C THR A 68 1.41 -17.06 -10.91
N PRO A 69 0.37 -16.19 -10.90
CA PRO A 69 0.60 -14.75 -10.94
C PRO A 69 1.41 -14.34 -9.71
N ASN A 70 2.43 -13.49 -9.90
CA ASN A 70 3.15 -12.88 -8.79
C ASN A 70 2.15 -12.15 -7.89
N PRO A 71 2.29 -12.23 -6.55
CA PRO A 71 1.36 -11.55 -5.66
C PRO A 71 1.45 -10.03 -5.87
N PRO A 72 0.31 -9.32 -5.68
CA PRO A 72 0.28 -7.85 -5.72
C PRO A 72 1.38 -7.26 -4.85
N SER A 73 1.91 -6.08 -5.20
CA SER A 73 2.99 -5.43 -4.43
C SER A 73 2.63 -5.26 -2.95
N SER A 74 1.36 -4.95 -2.67
CA SER A 74 0.80 -4.80 -1.34
C SER A 74 0.31 -6.09 -0.69
N GLY A 75 0.25 -7.20 -1.43
CA GLY A 75 -0.36 -8.45 -0.99
C GLY A 75 -1.87 -8.39 -0.92
N TYR A 76 -2.49 -9.54 -0.63
CA TYR A 76 -3.92 -9.65 -0.38
C TYR A 76 -4.26 -9.17 1.04
N ARG A 77 -5.27 -8.32 1.16
CA ARG A 77 -5.63 -7.64 2.42
C ARG A 77 -7.01 -8.05 2.90
N LEU A 78 -7.17 -8.06 4.22
CA LEU A 78 -8.46 -8.21 4.88
C LEU A 78 -8.95 -6.82 5.34
N PRO A 79 -9.99 -6.25 4.69
CA PRO A 79 -10.52 -4.96 5.10
C PRO A 79 -11.29 -5.09 6.42
N LEU A 80 -10.96 -4.22 7.36
CA LEU A 80 -11.52 -4.15 8.71
C LEU A 80 -11.90 -2.70 9.04
N ALA A 81 -12.70 -2.52 10.09
CA ALA A 81 -13.07 -1.21 10.59
C ALA A 81 -13.24 -1.23 12.10
N THR A 82 -12.99 -0.09 12.75
CA THR A 82 -13.08 0.06 14.20
C THR A 82 -14.48 -0.15 14.77
N THR A 83 -15.51 -0.05 13.93
CA THR A 83 -16.92 -0.25 14.29
C THR A 83 -17.40 -1.69 14.15
N GLN A 84 -16.55 -2.58 13.62
CA GLN A 84 -16.89 -3.98 13.37
C GLN A 84 -16.18 -4.90 14.36
N ALA A 85 -16.75 -6.07 14.61
CA ALA A 85 -16.10 -7.08 15.44
C ALA A 85 -14.81 -7.57 14.76
N PHE A 86 -13.75 -7.76 15.56
CA PHE A 86 -12.50 -8.31 15.05
C PHE A 86 -12.70 -9.79 14.64
N PRO A 87 -12.18 -10.23 13.48
CA PRO A 87 -12.37 -11.61 13.03
C PRO A 87 -11.75 -12.62 14.00
N ALA A 88 -12.49 -13.67 14.35
CA ALA A 88 -11.97 -14.77 15.18
C ALA A 88 -11.24 -15.86 14.36
N ASN A 89 -11.32 -15.82 13.03
CA ASN A 89 -10.76 -16.85 12.16
C ASN A 89 -9.24 -16.67 11.98
N ALA A 90 -8.45 -17.40 12.78
CA ALA A 90 -6.99 -17.37 12.71
C ALA A 90 -6.41 -17.67 11.31
N GLN A 91 -7.10 -18.49 10.50
CA GLN A 91 -6.64 -18.83 9.15
C GLN A 91 -6.65 -17.62 8.21
N GLN A 92 -7.58 -16.67 8.41
CA GLN A 92 -7.66 -15.44 7.63
C GLN A 92 -6.64 -14.40 8.09
N LEU A 93 -6.32 -14.38 9.39
CA LEU A 93 -5.37 -13.43 9.97
C LEU A 93 -3.91 -13.83 9.71
N GLY A 94 -3.65 -15.13 9.53
CA GLY A 94 -2.31 -15.68 9.51
C GLY A 94 -1.65 -15.68 10.90
N PRO A 95 -0.42 -16.22 11.02
CA PRO A 95 0.35 -16.14 12.26
C PRO A 95 0.71 -14.68 12.58
N PRO A 96 0.57 -14.24 13.85
CA PRO A 96 0.99 -12.90 14.24
C PRO A 96 2.53 -12.80 14.18
N PRO A 97 3.09 -11.81 13.46
CA PRO A 97 4.54 -11.62 13.41
C PRO A 97 5.14 -11.09 14.72
N CYS A 98 4.31 -10.52 15.61
CA CYS A 98 4.71 -9.93 16.88
C CYS A 98 3.70 -10.26 17.99
N THR A 99 4.09 -9.97 19.23
CA THR A 99 3.22 -10.02 20.41
C THR A 99 3.34 -8.70 21.17
N ASP A 100 2.31 -8.35 21.92
CA ASP A 100 2.36 -7.24 22.88
C ASP A 100 2.99 -7.68 24.21
N LEU A 101 3.16 -6.75 25.16
CA LEU A 101 3.77 -6.98 26.47
C LEU A 101 3.07 -8.08 27.30
N ASP A 102 1.76 -8.22 27.14
CA ASP A 102 0.93 -9.22 27.81
C ASP A 102 0.88 -10.56 27.06
N GLY A 103 1.59 -10.68 25.94
CA GLY A 103 1.57 -11.85 25.05
C GLY A 103 0.41 -11.86 24.04
N SER A 104 -0.45 -10.84 24.04
CA SER A 104 -1.53 -10.73 23.06
C SER A 104 -0.97 -10.61 21.63
N PRO A 105 -1.66 -11.16 20.61
CA PRO A 105 -1.15 -11.19 19.26
C PRO A 105 -1.13 -9.79 18.62
N ILE A 106 -0.05 -9.48 17.91
CA ILE A 106 0.09 -8.26 17.12
C ILE A 106 0.28 -8.64 15.65
N TYR A 107 -0.59 -8.09 14.82
CA TYR A 107 -0.63 -8.20 13.37
C TYR A 107 -0.14 -6.91 12.71
N ILE A 108 0.06 -6.98 11.40
CA ILE A 108 0.45 -5.87 10.54
C ILE A 108 -0.67 -5.52 9.58
N GLY A 109 -0.75 -4.25 9.20
CA GLY A 109 -1.71 -3.81 8.22
C GLY A 109 -1.50 -2.36 7.87
N SER A 110 -2.51 -1.77 7.26
CA SER A 110 -2.46 -0.41 6.72
C SER A 110 -3.70 0.37 7.14
N ALA A 111 -3.52 1.46 7.89
CA ALA A 111 -4.57 2.39 8.26
C ALA A 111 -4.81 3.40 7.13
N LEU A 112 -6.07 3.63 6.77
CA LEU A 112 -6.46 4.54 5.70
C LEU A 112 -6.81 5.91 6.29
N PHE A 113 -6.11 6.95 5.83
CA PHE A 113 -6.37 8.35 6.11
C PHE A 113 -6.93 9.01 4.83
N ASP A 114 -7.34 10.27 4.91
CA ASP A 114 -7.99 10.97 3.79
C ASP A 114 -7.12 11.01 2.53
N ASN A 115 -5.82 11.29 2.69
CA ASN A 115 -4.87 11.47 1.58
C ASN A 115 -3.63 10.56 1.69
N SER A 116 -3.62 9.62 2.62
CA SER A 116 -2.47 8.75 2.88
C SER A 116 -2.89 7.38 3.38
N VAL A 117 -1.97 6.42 3.30
CA VAL A 117 -2.17 5.07 3.83
C VAL A 117 -0.92 4.68 4.59
N HIS A 118 -1.04 4.37 5.88
CA HIS A 118 0.11 4.14 6.74
C HIS A 118 0.17 2.70 7.26
N PRO A 119 1.32 2.02 7.12
CA PRO A 119 1.57 0.78 7.84
C PRO A 119 1.36 0.96 9.34
N CYS A 120 0.68 0.01 9.96
CA CYS A 120 0.22 0.12 11.34
C CYS A 120 0.35 -1.20 12.11
N LYS A 121 0.39 -1.06 13.43
CA LYS A 121 0.27 -2.15 14.41
C LYS A 121 -1.21 -2.48 14.60
N ILE A 122 -1.59 -3.75 14.50
CA ILE A 122 -2.99 -4.20 14.70
C ILE A 122 -3.04 -5.21 15.84
N GLY A 123 -3.94 -5.04 16.80
CA GLY A 123 -4.15 -5.97 17.91
C GLY A 123 -5.61 -6.00 18.33
N PRO A 124 -6.26 -7.18 18.45
CA PRO A 124 -7.67 -7.26 18.88
C PRO A 124 -7.93 -6.66 20.27
N HIS A 125 -6.91 -6.59 21.12
CA HIS A 125 -6.95 -6.03 22.47
C HIS A 125 -6.71 -4.51 22.52
N LEU A 126 -6.28 -3.90 21.41
CA LEU A 126 -6.09 -2.44 21.34
C LEU A 126 -7.45 -1.75 21.26
N GLN A 127 -7.57 -0.58 21.90
CA GLN A 127 -8.84 0.16 22.02
C GLN A 127 -9.57 0.39 20.69
N THR A 128 -8.83 0.62 19.61
CA THR A 128 -9.36 0.83 18.26
C THR A 128 -8.85 -0.20 17.25
N TYR A 129 -8.33 -1.32 17.73
CA TYR A 129 -7.65 -2.37 16.97
C TYR A 129 -6.39 -1.99 16.20
N ALA A 130 -6.21 -0.74 15.78
CA ALA A 130 -5.08 -0.30 14.95
C ALA A 130 -4.42 0.96 15.52
N ALA A 131 -3.09 0.95 15.59
CA ALA A 131 -2.27 2.06 16.06
C ALA A 131 -1.17 2.40 15.03
N VAL A 132 -0.95 3.69 14.81
CA VAL A 132 -0.07 4.22 13.76
C VAL A 132 1.01 5.10 14.39
N ALA A 133 2.26 4.91 13.98
CA ALA A 133 3.32 5.88 14.22
C ALA A 133 3.11 7.10 13.31
N TYR A 134 2.67 8.23 13.89
CA TYR A 134 2.30 9.41 13.12
C TYR A 134 2.56 10.70 13.89
N ALA A 135 3.28 11.63 13.27
CA ALA A 135 3.57 12.96 13.79
C ALA A 135 4.12 12.98 15.23
N GLY A 136 5.04 12.07 15.56
CA GLY A 136 5.65 11.97 16.90
C GLY A 136 4.83 11.21 17.94
N ALA A 137 3.62 10.75 17.60
CA ALA A 137 2.73 10.05 18.53
C ALA A 137 2.37 8.64 18.08
N GLU A 138 1.92 7.83 19.03
CA GLU A 138 1.14 6.62 18.74
C GLU A 138 -0.33 7.02 18.59
N LEU A 139 -0.78 7.13 17.34
CA LEU A 139 -2.14 7.49 17.02
C LEU A 139 -3.03 6.24 16.98
N LEU A 140 -4.04 6.19 17.83
CA LEU A 140 -5.11 5.18 17.74
C LEU A 140 -6.00 5.51 16.53
N HIS A 141 -5.95 4.65 15.52
CA HIS A 141 -6.68 4.85 14.27
C HIS A 141 -8.17 4.65 14.45
N SER A 142 -9.00 5.44 13.75
CA SER A 142 -10.45 5.27 13.69
C SER A 142 -10.91 5.17 12.25
N GLY A 143 -11.82 4.24 11.95
CA GLY A 143 -12.31 4.00 10.60
C GLY A 143 -11.73 2.73 9.98
N ARG A 144 -11.50 2.74 8.67
CA ARG A 144 -11.07 1.57 7.89
C ARG A 144 -9.57 1.34 8.01
N PHE A 145 -9.20 0.08 8.15
CA PHE A 145 -7.82 -0.38 8.04
C PHE A 145 -7.79 -1.77 7.39
N ASP A 146 -6.71 -2.08 6.71
CA ASP A 146 -6.58 -3.29 5.91
C ASP A 146 -5.45 -4.16 6.50
N LEU A 147 -5.82 -5.25 7.17
CA LEU A 147 -4.88 -6.21 7.74
C LEU A 147 -4.14 -6.95 6.61
N LEU A 148 -2.83 -7.13 6.77
CA LEU A 148 -2.02 -8.00 5.91
C LEU A 148 -1.73 -9.31 6.64
N PRO A 149 -2.29 -10.43 6.17
CA PRO A 149 -1.91 -11.73 6.68
C PRO A 149 -0.43 -11.97 6.38
N PHE A 150 0.37 -12.22 7.41
CA PHE A 150 1.77 -12.59 7.23
C PHE A 150 1.83 -14.05 6.79
N LEU A 151 2.47 -14.31 5.64
CA LEU A 151 2.61 -15.65 5.07
C LEU A 151 4.09 -16.03 5.03
N PRO A 152 4.62 -16.78 6.03
CA PRO A 152 6.05 -17.10 6.12
C PRO A 152 6.64 -17.80 4.88
N GLU A 153 5.80 -18.53 4.15
CA GLU A 153 6.15 -19.22 2.89
C GLU A 153 6.35 -18.27 1.70
N GLN A 154 5.82 -17.05 1.78
CA GLN A 154 5.83 -16.06 0.68
C GLN A 154 6.50 -14.75 1.07
N MET A 155 6.69 -14.51 2.36
CA MET A 155 7.20 -13.26 2.90
C MET A 155 8.30 -13.52 3.92
N GLU A 156 9.21 -12.58 4.04
CA GLU A 156 10.28 -12.62 5.03
C GLU A 156 10.61 -11.22 5.55
N TRP A 157 11.03 -11.16 6.82
CA TRP A 157 11.58 -9.97 7.43
C TRP A 157 13.07 -9.90 7.09
N VAL A 158 13.49 -8.80 6.46
CA VAL A 158 14.88 -8.61 6.04
C VAL A 158 15.47 -7.43 6.79
N HIS A 159 16.62 -7.65 7.44
CA HIS A 159 17.34 -6.60 8.16
C HIS A 159 17.76 -5.47 7.22
N THR A 160 17.59 -4.24 7.66
CA THR A 160 17.97 -3.03 6.93
C THR A 160 18.25 -1.86 7.88
N SER A 161 18.63 -0.72 7.32
CA SER A 161 18.80 0.53 8.03
C SER A 161 18.61 1.73 7.13
N GLY A 162 18.46 2.92 7.71
CA GLY A 162 18.52 4.18 6.99
C GLY A 162 17.42 4.37 5.95
N GLY A 163 16.23 3.77 6.13
CA GLY A 163 15.13 3.81 5.17
C GLY A 163 15.32 2.91 3.95
N ARG A 164 16.45 2.19 3.86
CA ARG A 164 16.85 1.49 2.62
C ARG A 164 16.05 0.23 2.39
N ILE A 165 15.79 -0.06 1.12
CA ILE A 165 15.32 -1.36 0.68
C ILE A 165 16.54 -2.27 0.43
N PRO A 166 16.63 -3.46 1.05
CA PRO A 166 17.74 -4.37 0.84
C PRO A 166 17.92 -4.75 -0.64
N GLN A 167 19.17 -4.79 -1.09
CA GLN A 167 19.48 -5.05 -2.50
C GLN A 167 18.93 -6.41 -2.96
N GLY A 168 18.29 -6.42 -4.13
CA GLY A 168 17.70 -7.62 -4.72
C GLY A 168 16.41 -8.10 -4.04
N ARG A 169 15.89 -7.36 -3.05
CA ARG A 169 14.62 -7.68 -2.41
C ARG A 169 13.48 -6.86 -2.99
N ARG A 170 12.27 -7.43 -2.98
CA ARG A 170 11.03 -6.75 -3.32
C ARG A 170 10.23 -6.47 -2.04
N PRO A 171 10.18 -5.22 -1.56
CA PRO A 171 9.47 -4.90 -0.33
C PRO A 171 7.95 -4.98 -0.52
N VAL A 172 7.23 -5.36 0.54
CA VAL A 172 5.76 -5.37 0.55
C VAL A 172 5.26 -3.94 0.77
N GLU A 173 4.59 -3.39 -0.22
CA GLU A 173 4.02 -2.03 -0.14
C GLU A 173 2.94 -1.98 0.93
N GLY A 174 3.07 -1.04 1.86
CA GLY A 174 2.12 -0.85 2.95
C GLY A 174 1.31 0.43 2.86
N GLY A 175 1.66 1.33 1.94
CA GLY A 175 0.88 2.53 1.65
C GLY A 175 1.77 3.65 1.14
N TYR A 176 1.39 4.87 1.44
CA TYR A 176 2.04 6.08 0.97
C TYR A 176 1.75 7.26 1.90
N GLU A 177 2.69 8.20 1.98
CA GLU A 177 2.49 9.54 2.57
C GLU A 177 1.63 10.41 1.62
N GLU A 178 1.12 11.55 2.11
CA GLU A 178 0.34 12.50 1.29
C GLU A 178 1.10 13.01 0.04
N SER A 179 2.44 13.04 0.12
CA SER A 179 3.32 13.36 -1.02
C SER A 179 3.33 12.29 -2.12
N GLY A 180 2.70 11.14 -1.90
CA GLY A 180 2.77 9.95 -2.74
C GLY A 180 4.01 9.09 -2.50
N ALA A 181 4.89 9.48 -1.56
CA ALA A 181 6.07 8.70 -1.24
C ALA A 181 5.69 7.35 -0.60
N LYS A 182 6.22 6.26 -1.13
CA LYS A 182 5.87 4.89 -0.71
C LYS A 182 6.30 4.59 0.73
N LEU A 183 5.46 3.82 1.40
CA LEU A 183 5.72 3.28 2.73
C LEU A 183 5.69 1.75 2.70
N TYR A 184 6.51 1.14 3.52
CA TYR A 184 6.66 -0.31 3.64
C TYR A 184 6.50 -0.75 5.10
N HIS A 185 6.11 -2.01 5.29
CA HIS A 185 5.97 -2.60 6.63
C HIS A 185 7.34 -2.80 7.26
N ALA A 186 7.53 -2.25 8.45
CA ALA A 186 8.75 -2.40 9.23
C ALA A 186 8.45 -3.02 10.59
N ILE A 187 9.46 -3.68 11.17
CA ILE A 187 9.50 -4.05 12.58
C ILE A 187 10.79 -3.50 13.17
N ALA A 188 10.68 -2.86 14.32
CA ALA A 188 11.83 -2.46 15.13
C ALA A 188 11.71 -3.02 16.55
N THR A 189 12.83 -3.17 17.23
CA THR A 189 12.86 -3.62 18.64
C THR A 189 12.87 -2.41 19.58
N ILE A 190 11.85 -2.30 20.44
CA ILE A 190 11.75 -1.30 21.52
C ILE A 190 11.66 -2.07 22.84
N ASP A 191 12.59 -1.83 23.76
CA ASP A 191 12.65 -2.50 25.08
C ASP A 191 12.55 -4.03 25.01
N GLY A 192 13.17 -4.64 23.99
CA GLY A 192 13.15 -6.09 23.75
C GLY A 192 11.89 -6.61 23.04
N LEU A 193 10.89 -5.76 22.82
CA LEU A 193 9.67 -6.11 22.10
C LEU A 193 9.79 -5.76 20.61
N ARG A 194 9.34 -6.66 19.74
CA ARG A 194 9.24 -6.40 18.30
C ARG A 194 7.94 -5.64 18.02
N VAL A 195 8.06 -4.40 17.53
CA VAL A 195 6.94 -3.49 17.31
C VAL A 195 6.81 -3.19 15.82
N PRO A 196 5.64 -3.45 15.20
CA PRO A 196 5.41 -3.07 13.82
C PRO A 196 5.23 -1.56 13.61
N GLY A 197 5.52 -1.12 12.40
CA GLY A 197 5.31 0.25 11.95
C GLY A 197 5.65 0.44 10.48
N LYS A 198 6.18 1.61 10.14
CA LYS A 198 6.44 2.04 8.76
C LYS A 198 7.91 2.36 8.53
N THR A 199 8.39 2.12 7.31
CA THR A 199 9.68 2.63 6.81
C THR A 199 9.48 3.17 5.39
N GLY A 200 10.38 4.04 4.95
CA GLY A 200 10.46 4.52 3.58
C GLY A 200 11.80 5.20 3.35
N GLU A 201 12.27 5.23 2.11
CA GLU A 201 13.55 5.85 1.76
C GLU A 201 13.62 7.31 2.24
N HIS A 202 12.51 8.03 2.10
CA HIS A 202 12.36 9.43 2.54
C HIS A 202 12.28 9.60 4.07
N LEU A 203 11.95 8.54 4.82
CA LEU A 203 11.93 8.58 6.30
C LEU A 203 13.32 8.36 6.90
N GLY A 204 14.19 7.62 6.19
CA GLY A 204 15.54 7.31 6.67
C GLY A 204 15.61 6.45 7.93
N ALA A 205 14.50 5.84 8.34
CA ALA A 205 14.35 5.03 9.56
C ALA A 205 13.07 4.18 9.50
N ALA A 206 12.92 3.26 10.46
CA ALA A 206 11.62 2.73 10.85
C ALA A 206 10.98 3.60 11.92
N ASN A 207 9.70 3.91 11.76
CA ASN A 207 8.87 4.59 12.75
C ASN A 207 7.84 3.59 13.29
N VAL A 208 7.86 3.34 14.60
CA VAL A 208 7.00 2.34 15.26
C VAL A 208 6.25 2.95 16.43
N SER A 209 5.03 2.46 16.69
CA SER A 209 4.14 3.03 17.72
C SER A 209 4.22 2.20 19.01
N PHE A 210 4.70 2.81 20.09
CA PHE A 210 4.86 2.11 21.37
C PHE A 210 4.76 3.06 22.56
N GLY A 211 3.96 2.68 23.57
CA GLY A 211 3.84 3.42 24.82
C GLY A 211 3.27 4.83 24.66
N GLY A 212 2.40 5.07 23.68
CA GLY A 212 1.81 6.39 23.42
C GLY A 212 2.66 7.30 22.54
N ALA A 213 3.86 6.89 22.13
CA ALA A 213 4.78 7.68 21.33
C ALA A 213 5.19 7.00 20.01
N GLU A 214 5.64 7.81 19.05
CA GLU A 214 6.38 7.34 17.88
C GLU A 214 7.86 7.18 18.24
N HIS A 215 8.42 6.02 17.93
CA HIS A 215 9.85 5.73 18.08
C HIS A 215 10.51 5.62 16.72
N VAL A 216 11.60 6.37 16.53
CA VAL A 216 12.36 6.41 15.27
C VAL A 216 13.64 5.60 15.41
N VAL A 217 13.72 4.48 14.70
CA VAL A 217 14.83 3.52 14.74
C VAL A 217 15.57 3.54 13.40
N ARG A 218 16.78 4.10 13.39
CA ARG A 218 17.59 4.26 12.16
C ARG A 218 18.27 2.98 11.73
N ASP A 219 18.70 2.14 12.67
CA ASP A 219 19.53 0.96 12.41
C ASP A 219 18.98 -0.27 13.12
N GLY A 220 19.24 -1.45 12.55
CA GLY A 220 18.90 -2.73 13.19
C GLY A 220 17.41 -3.07 13.19
N TYR A 221 16.64 -2.50 12.25
CA TYR A 221 15.23 -2.85 12.04
C TYR A 221 15.05 -3.76 10.82
N GLU A 222 13.86 -4.31 10.66
CA GLU A 222 13.53 -5.22 9.55
C GLU A 222 12.44 -4.63 8.66
N VAL A 223 12.49 -4.91 7.36
CA VAL A 223 11.44 -4.57 6.39
C VAL A 223 10.86 -5.84 5.79
N LEU A 224 9.53 -5.89 5.66
CA LEU A 224 8.84 -7.05 5.07
C LEU A 224 9.08 -7.08 3.55
N CYS A 225 9.59 -8.22 3.06
CA CYS A 225 9.84 -8.46 1.65
C CYS A 225 9.11 -9.72 1.18
N TRP A 226 8.82 -9.77 -0.12
CA TRP A 226 8.43 -11.00 -0.80
C TRP A 226 9.64 -11.94 -0.95
N ARG A 227 9.39 -13.24 -0.83
CA ARG A 227 10.32 -14.31 -1.21
C ARG A 227 10.41 -14.49 -2.71
#